data_AF-A0AAE9HSG6-F1
#
_entry.id   AF-A0AAE9HSG6-F1
#
_cell.length_a   1.000
_cell.length_b   1.000
_cell.length_c   1.000
_cell.angle_alpha   90.00
_cell.angle_beta   90.00
_cell.angle_gamma   90.00
#
_symmetry.space_group_name_H-M   'P 1'
#
loop_
_entity.id
_entity.type
_entity.pdbx_description
1 polymer ?
#
loop_
_entity_poly.entity_id
_entity_poly.type
_entity_poly.pdbx_seq_one_letter_code
_entity_poly.pdbx_strand_id
1 'polypeptide(L)'
;MSLKIALLCLTLGNNACAPFKDKPELAHFSLRHPIAAAAIGQTGALSTNITSNAVRLSQRSGLDNRANGDGRGTQMNALRHSLWQAAIAARFGDDIARQAGNAYEKNPVWQHTLDYPDRYRADEAADLRNNAIGRRIGLRQRGQTMHALANALLNEFRQNGLWTAAPVKENGRTQWRIAQTRISETEYRRAVQNLAALDGNGMTAAERQQLAQQPARQR
;
A
#
# COMPACT_ATOMS: atom_id res chain seq x y z
N MET A 1 20.29 16.85 10.77
CA MET A 1 19.62 17.15 12.04
C MET A 1 18.64 18.29 11.82
N SER A 2 17.36 17.95 11.61
CA SER A 2 16.19 18.82 11.78
C SER A 2 14.98 17.90 11.82
N LEU A 3 14.76 17.37 13.01
CA LEU A 3 13.61 16.60 13.42
C LEU A 3 12.43 17.60 13.54
N LYS A 4 11.66 17.76 12.47
CA LYS A 4 10.34 18.38 12.54
C LYS A 4 9.32 17.33 12.13
N ILE A 5 9.03 16.42 13.06
CA ILE A 5 7.76 15.71 13.27
C ILE A 5 8.02 14.77 14.44
N ALA A 6 7.08 14.75 15.39
CA ALA A 6 7.04 13.91 16.59
C ALA A 6 7.73 14.45 17.86
N LEU A 7 7.56 15.73 18.19
CA LEU A 7 7.30 16.16 19.58
C LEU A 7 6.86 17.64 19.60
N LEU A 8 5.60 17.94 19.32
CA LEU A 8 4.99 19.22 19.72
C LEU A 8 3.46 19.06 19.75
N CYS A 9 2.95 18.45 20.81
CA CYS A 9 1.52 18.52 21.19
C CYS A 9 1.32 19.03 22.62
N LEU A 10 2.38 19.52 23.26
CA LEU A 10 2.29 20.28 24.50
C LEU A 10 2.94 21.63 24.24
N THR A 11 2.13 22.68 24.29
CA THR A 11 2.38 24.10 23.99
C THR A 11 2.06 24.55 22.56
N LEU A 12 1.12 25.49 22.49
CA LEU A 12 0.70 26.34 21.37
C LEU A 12 -0.38 25.79 20.42
N GLY A 13 -1.63 26.18 20.72
CA GLY A 13 -2.59 26.66 19.72
C GLY A 13 -3.32 25.61 18.87
N ASN A 14 -4.65 25.71 18.87
CA ASN A 14 -5.65 24.81 18.26
C ASN A 14 -5.57 24.52 16.74
N ASN A 15 -4.47 24.78 16.03
CA ASN A 15 -4.40 24.59 14.58
C ASN A 15 -3.32 23.61 14.08
N ALA A 16 -2.61 22.90 14.97
CA ALA A 16 -1.60 21.90 14.58
C ALA A 16 -2.13 20.44 14.47
N CYS A 17 -3.42 20.20 14.74
CA CYS A 17 -4.06 18.87 14.65
C CYS A 17 -4.76 18.59 13.30
N ALA A 18 -4.49 19.41 12.27
CA ALA A 18 -5.15 19.29 10.97
C ALA A 18 -4.89 17.98 10.16
N PRO A 19 -3.74 17.28 10.24
CA PRO A 19 -3.47 16.17 9.31
C PRO A 19 -4.23 14.86 9.62
N PHE A 20 -4.94 14.77 10.76
CA PHE A 20 -5.62 13.54 11.19
C PHE A 20 -7.11 13.72 11.50
N LYS A 21 -7.71 14.89 11.23
CA LYS A 21 -9.11 15.18 11.57
C LYS A 21 -10.08 14.11 11.05
N ASP A 22 -9.77 13.52 9.90
CA ASP A 22 -10.61 12.50 9.25
C ASP A 22 -10.12 11.05 9.45
N LYS A 23 -9.01 10.83 10.18
CA LYS A 23 -8.43 9.50 10.46
C LYS A 23 -7.76 9.44 11.86
N PRO A 24 -8.55 9.45 12.95
CA PRO A 24 -8.03 9.43 14.32
C PRO A 24 -7.20 8.18 14.64
N GLU A 25 -7.51 7.05 14.01
CA GLU A 25 -6.76 5.79 14.19
C GLU A 25 -5.31 5.91 13.69
N LEU A 26 -5.05 6.67 12.62
CA LEU A 26 -3.67 6.91 12.15
C LEU A 26 -2.88 7.79 13.13
N ALA A 27 -3.54 8.79 13.74
CA ALA A 27 -2.91 9.60 14.79
C ALA A 27 -2.52 8.71 15.97
N HIS A 28 -3.46 7.87 16.41
CA HIS A 28 -3.26 6.99 17.54
C HIS A 28 -2.18 5.94 17.27
N PHE A 29 -2.18 5.34 16.08
CA PHE A 29 -1.09 4.47 15.63
C PHE A 29 0.27 5.18 15.66
N SER A 30 0.33 6.43 15.16
CA SER A 30 1.58 7.20 15.09
C SER A 30 2.14 7.56 16.47
N LEU A 31 1.27 7.80 17.45
CA LEU A 31 1.66 8.05 18.85
C LEU A 31 2.21 6.78 19.51
N ARG A 32 1.60 5.61 19.26
CA ARG A 32 2.08 4.33 19.82
C ARG A 32 3.33 3.80 19.13
N HIS A 33 3.47 4.01 17.83
CA HIS A 33 4.51 3.40 16.98
C HIS A 33 5.28 4.43 16.14
N PRO A 34 5.94 5.43 16.76
CA PRO A 34 6.53 6.56 16.03
C PRO A 34 7.60 6.16 15.00
N ILE A 35 8.42 5.14 15.30
CA ILE A 35 9.45 4.63 14.38
C ILE A 35 8.80 3.97 13.16
N ALA A 36 7.74 3.17 13.37
CA ALA A 36 7.02 2.53 12.28
C ALA A 36 6.27 3.57 11.44
N ALA A 37 5.61 4.54 12.07
CA ALA A 37 4.92 5.63 11.38
C ALA A 37 5.88 6.47 10.51
N ALA A 38 7.07 6.80 11.02
CA ALA A 38 8.08 7.52 10.25
C ALA A 38 8.59 6.69 9.04
N ALA A 39 8.79 5.38 9.22
CA ALA A 39 9.20 4.49 8.13
C ALA A 39 8.10 4.27 7.08
N ILE A 40 6.83 4.26 7.50
CA ILE A 40 5.67 4.19 6.63
C ILE A 40 5.57 5.46 5.79
N GLY A 41 5.56 6.62 6.44
CA GLY A 41 5.59 7.94 5.81
C GLY A 41 4.40 8.23 4.88
N GLN A 42 4.41 9.44 4.32
CA GLN A 42 3.45 9.89 3.31
C GLN A 42 4.07 9.80 1.91
N THR A 43 3.23 9.74 0.88
CA THR A 43 3.70 9.71 -0.52
C THR A 43 4.52 10.95 -0.86
N GLY A 44 5.71 10.75 -1.43
CA GLY A 44 6.55 11.82 -1.96
C GLY A 44 7.36 11.35 -3.16
N ALA A 45 7.54 12.23 -4.15
CA ALA A 45 8.11 11.87 -5.46
C ALA A 45 9.50 11.23 -5.39
N LEU A 46 10.35 11.66 -4.45
CA LEU A 46 11.68 11.07 -4.19
C LEU A 46 11.81 10.51 -2.78
N SER A 47 10.72 10.43 -2.02
CA SER A 47 10.78 9.85 -0.69
C SER A 47 10.99 8.34 -0.77
N THR A 48 11.76 7.82 0.18
CA THR A 48 12.16 6.40 0.26
C THR A 48 11.40 5.62 1.34
N ASN A 49 10.33 6.22 1.88
CA ASN A 49 9.44 5.58 2.83
C ASN A 49 8.58 4.48 2.18
N ILE A 50 8.02 3.59 3.01
CA ILE A 50 7.30 2.40 2.54
C ILE A 50 6.10 2.79 1.64
N THR A 51 5.35 3.83 2.01
CA THR A 51 4.19 4.29 1.23
C THR A 51 4.61 4.72 -0.18
N SER A 52 5.65 5.55 -0.29
CA SER A 52 6.16 6.04 -1.57
C SER A 52 6.71 4.90 -2.44
N ASN A 53 7.44 3.97 -1.84
CA ASN A 53 7.99 2.81 -2.55
C ASN A 53 6.89 1.88 -3.05
N ALA A 54 5.85 1.62 -2.24
CA ALA A 54 4.72 0.78 -2.65
C ALA A 54 3.94 1.41 -3.81
N VAL A 55 3.71 2.74 -3.78
CA VAL A 55 3.10 3.48 -4.90
C VAL A 55 3.98 3.37 -6.15
N ARG A 56 5.27 3.64 -6.04
CA ARG A 56 6.20 3.65 -7.18
C ARG A 56 6.31 2.28 -7.84
N LEU A 57 6.53 1.23 -7.05
CA LEU A 57 6.64 -0.15 -7.56
C LEU A 57 5.32 -0.65 -8.15
N SER A 58 4.18 -0.39 -7.50
CA SER A 58 2.88 -0.82 -8.03
C SER A 58 2.54 -0.10 -9.34
N GLN A 59 2.73 1.20 -9.43
CA GLN A 59 2.52 1.96 -10.68
C GLN A 59 3.42 1.48 -11.81
N ARG A 60 4.70 1.22 -11.52
CA ARG A 60 5.67 0.79 -12.53
C ARG A 60 5.52 -0.66 -12.97
N SER A 61 4.78 -1.48 -12.21
CA SER A 61 4.46 -2.85 -12.65
C SER A 61 3.70 -2.87 -13.99
N GLY A 62 2.94 -1.82 -14.32
CA GLY A 62 2.13 -1.76 -15.53
C GLY A 62 0.90 -2.66 -15.51
N LEU A 63 0.49 -3.13 -14.32
CA LEU A 63 -0.80 -3.79 -14.09
C LEU A 63 -1.97 -2.82 -14.31
N ASP A 64 -3.16 -3.36 -14.59
CA ASP A 64 -4.33 -2.52 -14.82
C ASP A 64 -4.69 -1.70 -13.58
N ASN A 65 -4.93 -0.41 -13.83
CA ASN A 65 -5.40 0.56 -12.86
C ASN A 65 -6.61 1.35 -13.37
N ARG A 66 -7.26 0.88 -14.44
CA ARG A 66 -8.32 1.62 -15.15
C ARG A 66 -9.67 0.93 -15.12
N ALA A 67 -9.75 -0.39 -14.84
CA ALA A 67 -11.02 -1.14 -14.86
C ALA A 67 -12.18 -0.47 -14.11
N ASN A 68 -11.88 0.28 -13.05
CA ASN A 68 -12.87 0.92 -12.19
C ASN A 68 -12.85 2.46 -12.22
N GLY A 69 -12.07 3.09 -13.11
CA GLY A 69 -12.04 4.54 -13.35
C GLY A 69 -11.15 5.39 -12.43
N ASP A 70 -10.99 5.02 -11.15
CA ASP A 70 -10.17 5.76 -10.16
C ASP A 70 -9.06 4.92 -9.51
N GLY A 71 -8.79 3.73 -10.07
CA GLY A 71 -7.79 2.79 -9.58
C GLY A 71 -8.23 1.90 -8.43
N ARG A 72 -9.36 2.18 -7.77
CA ARG A 72 -9.87 1.38 -6.65
C ARG A 72 -10.28 -0.03 -7.09
N GLY A 73 -9.92 -1.04 -6.31
CA GLY A 73 -10.24 -2.44 -6.58
C GLY A 73 -9.57 -3.04 -7.81
N THR A 74 -8.57 -2.36 -8.39
CA THR A 74 -7.86 -2.82 -9.60
C THR A 74 -6.68 -3.73 -9.26
N GLN A 75 -6.06 -4.33 -10.29
CA GLN A 75 -4.88 -5.15 -10.13
C GLN A 75 -3.70 -4.37 -9.51
N MET A 76 -3.47 -3.13 -9.98
CA MET A 76 -2.42 -2.28 -9.46
C MET A 76 -2.66 -1.93 -7.97
N ASN A 77 -3.92 -1.67 -7.59
CA ASN A 77 -4.31 -1.40 -6.20
C ASN A 77 -4.03 -2.61 -5.30
N ALA A 78 -4.41 -3.80 -5.78
CA ALA A 78 -4.21 -5.05 -5.07
C ALA A 78 -2.72 -5.31 -4.78
N LEU A 79 -1.85 -5.09 -5.79
CA LEU A 79 -0.40 -5.17 -5.61
C LEU A 79 0.10 -4.11 -4.62
N ARG A 80 -0.38 -2.86 -4.72
CA ARG A 80 0.05 -1.75 -3.85
C ARG A 80 -0.23 -2.05 -2.37
N HIS A 81 -1.46 -2.44 -2.02
CA HIS A 81 -1.84 -2.72 -0.64
C HIS A 81 -1.10 -3.93 -0.07
N SER A 82 -1.01 -5.00 -0.86
CA SER A 82 -0.25 -6.19 -0.47
C SER A 82 1.23 -5.87 -0.24
N LEU A 83 1.85 -5.07 -1.11
CA LEU A 83 3.26 -4.68 -1.00
C LEU A 83 3.50 -3.76 0.19
N TRP A 84 2.61 -2.79 0.42
CA TRP A 84 2.67 -1.90 1.56
C TRP A 84 2.66 -2.69 2.88
N GLN A 85 1.74 -3.65 3.02
CA GLN A 85 1.68 -4.51 4.22
C GLN A 85 2.83 -5.51 4.32
N ALA A 86 3.27 -6.09 3.20
CA ALA A 86 4.42 -6.97 3.20
C ALA A 86 5.68 -6.26 3.71
N ALA A 87 5.90 -5.02 3.28
CA ALA A 87 7.05 -4.22 3.71
C ALA A 87 6.99 -3.87 5.21
N ILE A 88 5.81 -3.50 5.72
CA ILE A 88 5.64 -3.21 7.16
C ILE A 88 5.84 -4.49 7.98
N ALA A 89 5.26 -5.62 7.56
CA ALA A 89 5.39 -6.88 8.27
C ALA A 89 6.82 -7.43 8.24
N ALA A 90 7.51 -7.34 7.10
CA ALA A 90 8.90 -7.75 6.96
C ALA A 90 9.84 -6.96 7.90
N ARG A 91 9.54 -5.66 8.12
CA ARG A 91 10.35 -4.77 8.94
C ARG A 91 9.97 -4.75 10.42
N PHE A 92 8.68 -4.78 10.74
CA PHE A 92 8.14 -4.50 12.07
C PHE A 92 7.31 -5.64 12.66
N GLY A 93 7.08 -6.72 11.91
CA GLY A 93 6.26 -7.86 12.33
C GLY A 93 4.77 -7.68 12.07
N ASP A 94 4.02 -8.76 12.27
CA ASP A 94 2.61 -8.87 11.90
C ASP A 94 1.74 -7.86 12.66
N ASP A 95 1.99 -7.71 13.97
CA ASP A 95 1.12 -6.92 14.82
C ASP A 95 1.15 -5.44 14.47
N ILE A 96 2.34 -4.86 14.28
CA ILE A 96 2.49 -3.47 13.84
C ILE A 96 1.89 -3.29 12.43
N ALA A 97 2.10 -4.24 11.53
CA ALA A 97 1.52 -4.17 10.19
C ALA A 97 -0.02 -4.20 10.21
N ARG A 98 -0.61 -5.07 11.03
CA ARG A 98 -2.05 -5.18 11.21
C ARG A 98 -2.62 -3.90 11.83
N GLN A 99 -1.99 -3.35 12.86
CA GLN A 99 -2.39 -2.06 13.45
C GLN A 99 -2.33 -0.93 12.42
N ALA A 100 -1.26 -0.85 11.61
CA ALA A 100 -1.13 0.15 10.55
C ALA A 100 -2.21 0.00 9.47
N GLY A 101 -2.50 -1.24 9.03
CA GLY A 101 -3.53 -1.52 8.03
C GLY A 101 -4.92 -1.17 8.52
N ASN A 102 -5.27 -1.61 9.73
CA ASN A 102 -6.57 -1.30 10.33
C ASN A 102 -6.76 0.20 10.57
N ALA A 103 -5.69 0.93 10.91
CA ALA A 103 -5.76 2.38 11.08
C ALA A 103 -5.90 3.13 9.74
N TYR A 104 -5.43 2.54 8.63
CA TYR A 104 -5.49 3.14 7.32
C TYR A 104 -6.89 3.03 6.67
N GLU A 105 -7.54 1.87 6.85
CA GLU A 105 -8.89 1.62 6.37
C GLU A 105 -9.94 2.26 7.31
N LYS A 106 -11.07 2.71 6.76
CA LYS A 106 -12.15 3.37 7.52
C LYS A 106 -12.98 2.37 8.32
N ASN A 107 -13.22 1.18 7.80
CA ASN A 107 -14.07 0.16 8.44
C ASN A 107 -13.47 -1.26 8.32
N PRO A 108 -12.81 -1.78 9.37
CA PRO A 108 -12.18 -3.10 9.33
C PRO A 108 -13.17 -4.28 9.33
N VAL A 109 -14.48 -4.03 9.46
CA VAL A 109 -15.53 -5.04 9.68
C VAL A 109 -16.06 -5.67 8.38
N TRP A 110 -15.74 -5.13 7.20
CA TRP A 110 -16.30 -5.57 5.91
C TRP A 110 -15.72 -6.89 5.35
N GLN A 111 -15.21 -7.80 6.18
CA GLN A 111 -14.42 -8.95 5.73
C GLN A 111 -15.22 -10.21 5.38
N HIS A 112 -16.54 -10.24 5.60
CA HIS A 112 -17.33 -11.48 5.55
C HIS A 112 -18.25 -11.64 4.35
N THR A 113 -18.42 -10.62 3.51
CA THR A 113 -19.22 -10.70 2.28
C THR A 113 -18.35 -10.57 1.03
N LEU A 114 -18.87 -11.02 -0.12
CA LEU A 114 -18.23 -10.78 -1.42
C LEU A 114 -18.91 -9.65 -2.19
N ASP A 115 -20.15 -9.34 -1.84
CA ASP A 115 -20.99 -8.33 -2.49
C ASP A 115 -21.15 -7.08 -1.61
N TYR A 116 -21.12 -5.94 -2.27
CA TYR A 116 -21.16 -4.62 -1.65
C TYR A 116 -22.05 -3.67 -2.46
N PRO A 117 -22.74 -2.73 -1.78
CA PRO A 117 -23.65 -1.80 -2.45
C PRO A 117 -22.91 -0.73 -3.28
N ASP A 118 -21.64 -0.48 -2.99
CA ASP A 118 -20.84 0.53 -3.66
C ASP A 118 -19.37 0.12 -3.81
N ARG A 119 -18.69 0.76 -4.78
CA ARG A 119 -17.30 0.51 -5.12
C ARG A 119 -16.35 0.70 -3.94
N TYR A 120 -16.57 1.72 -3.12
CA TYR A 120 -15.63 2.11 -2.07
C TYR A 120 -15.59 1.06 -0.95
N ARG A 121 -16.75 0.47 -0.61
CA ARG A 121 -16.80 -0.64 0.35
C ARG A 121 -16.16 -1.92 -0.21
N ALA A 122 -16.38 -2.20 -1.49
CA ALA A 122 -15.72 -3.35 -2.15
C ALA A 122 -14.20 -3.17 -2.20
N ASP A 123 -13.71 -1.99 -2.55
CA ASP A 123 -12.29 -1.62 -2.56
C ASP A 123 -11.65 -1.80 -1.18
N GLU A 124 -12.21 -1.18 -0.15
CA GLU A 124 -11.73 -1.30 1.23
C GLU A 124 -11.66 -2.77 1.69
N ALA A 125 -12.68 -3.57 1.33
CA ALA A 125 -12.71 -4.97 1.69
C ALA A 125 -11.72 -5.83 0.90
N ALA A 126 -11.41 -5.48 -0.35
CA ALA A 126 -10.33 -6.08 -1.13
C ALA A 126 -8.97 -5.71 -0.53
N ASP A 127 -8.78 -4.44 -0.18
CA ASP A 127 -7.56 -3.90 0.43
C ASP A 127 -7.26 -4.57 1.78
N LEU A 128 -8.25 -4.76 2.66
CA LEU A 128 -8.08 -5.51 3.92
C LEU A 128 -7.63 -6.96 3.71
N ARG A 129 -8.13 -7.64 2.68
CA ARG A 129 -7.76 -9.03 2.37
C ARG A 129 -6.38 -9.12 1.71
N ASN A 130 -6.06 -8.19 0.83
CA ASN A 130 -4.73 -8.02 0.25
C ASN A 130 -3.70 -7.67 1.32
N ASN A 131 -4.09 -6.85 2.31
CA ASN A 131 -3.28 -6.54 3.46
C ASN A 131 -2.88 -7.82 4.24
N ALA A 132 -3.82 -8.75 4.44
CA ALA A 132 -3.55 -10.03 5.09
C ALA A 132 -2.58 -10.93 4.28
N ILE A 133 -2.75 -10.99 2.94
CA ILE A 133 -1.81 -11.70 2.05
C ILE A 133 -0.40 -11.09 2.14
N GLY A 134 -0.33 -9.76 2.07
CA GLY A 134 0.89 -8.98 2.21
C GLY A 134 1.65 -9.31 3.49
N ARG A 135 0.98 -9.23 4.65
CA ARG A 135 1.60 -9.57 5.94
C ARG A 135 2.18 -10.98 5.97
N ARG A 136 1.41 -11.98 5.51
CA ARG A 136 1.85 -13.38 5.44
C ARG A 136 3.14 -13.55 4.63
N ILE A 137 3.23 -12.87 3.48
CA ILE A 137 4.43 -12.93 2.62
C ILE A 137 5.59 -12.16 3.26
N GLY A 138 5.35 -10.97 3.78
CA GLY A 138 6.36 -10.15 4.46
C GLY A 138 7.02 -10.85 5.64
N LEU A 139 6.24 -11.56 6.46
CA LEU A 139 6.75 -12.34 7.60
C LEU A 139 7.68 -13.48 7.21
N ARG A 140 7.48 -14.08 6.03
CA ARG A 140 8.35 -15.15 5.50
C ARG A 140 9.61 -14.60 4.85
N GLN A 141 9.64 -13.30 4.56
CA GLN A 141 10.70 -12.62 3.81
C GLN A 141 11.28 -11.44 4.60
N ARG A 142 11.47 -11.62 5.91
CA ARG A 142 12.04 -10.57 6.77
C ARG A 142 13.41 -10.13 6.25
N GLY A 143 13.66 -8.83 6.28
CA GLY A 143 14.91 -8.23 5.80
C GLY A 143 15.05 -8.09 4.27
N GLN A 144 14.09 -8.61 3.48
CA GLN A 144 14.12 -8.44 2.03
C GLN A 144 13.79 -7.01 1.60
N THR A 145 14.29 -6.60 0.43
CA THR A 145 13.97 -5.31 -0.18
C THR A 145 12.52 -5.27 -0.65
N MET A 146 11.92 -4.08 -0.78
CA MET A 146 10.55 -4.00 -1.33
C MET A 146 10.48 -4.44 -2.79
N HIS A 147 11.57 -4.37 -3.56
CA HIS A 147 11.62 -4.95 -4.90
C HIS A 147 11.50 -6.49 -4.86
N ALA A 148 12.22 -7.15 -3.95
CA ALA A 148 12.09 -8.59 -3.75
C ALA A 148 10.69 -8.99 -3.28
N LEU A 149 10.11 -8.23 -2.33
CA LEU A 149 8.72 -8.43 -1.88
C LEU A 149 7.71 -8.23 -3.02
N ALA A 150 7.93 -7.24 -3.90
CA ALA A 150 7.08 -7.00 -5.06
C ALA A 150 7.12 -8.20 -6.03
N ASN A 151 8.29 -8.75 -6.32
CA ASN A 151 8.41 -9.95 -7.16
C ASN A 151 7.74 -11.18 -6.53
N ALA A 152 7.86 -11.37 -5.21
CA ALA A 152 7.15 -12.43 -4.51
C ALA A 152 5.63 -12.27 -4.59
N LEU A 153 5.13 -11.03 -4.48
CA LEU A 153 3.72 -10.72 -4.61
C LEU A 153 3.20 -10.85 -6.05
N LEU A 154 4.00 -10.52 -7.05
CA LEU A 154 3.65 -10.79 -8.45
C LEU A 154 3.50 -12.30 -8.70
N ASN A 155 4.37 -13.12 -8.12
CA ASN A 155 4.23 -14.58 -8.21
C ASN A 155 2.98 -15.07 -7.46
N GLU A 156 2.69 -14.55 -6.27
CA GLU A 156 1.43 -14.84 -5.56
C GLU A 156 0.20 -14.44 -6.40
N PHE A 157 0.22 -13.26 -7.00
CA PHE A 157 -0.88 -12.75 -7.82
C PHE A 157 -1.11 -13.64 -9.04
N ARG A 158 -0.06 -14.20 -9.63
CA ARG A 158 -0.19 -15.15 -10.73
C ARG A 158 -0.70 -16.53 -10.27
N GLN A 159 -0.13 -17.07 -9.19
CA GLN A 159 -0.37 -18.46 -8.78
C GLN A 159 -1.68 -18.64 -8.01
N ASN A 160 -1.94 -17.73 -7.07
CA ASN A 160 -3.02 -17.85 -6.08
C ASN A 160 -4.06 -16.76 -6.26
N GLY A 161 -3.62 -15.56 -6.66
CA GLY A 161 -4.47 -14.41 -6.91
C GLY A 161 -4.51 -13.40 -5.76
N LEU A 162 -4.78 -12.15 -6.10
CA LEU A 162 -5.05 -11.06 -5.16
C LEU A 162 -6.50 -10.59 -5.31
N TRP A 163 -7.02 -9.93 -4.28
CA TRP A 163 -8.40 -9.46 -4.26
C TRP A 163 -8.57 -8.21 -5.10
N THR A 164 -9.53 -8.25 -6.03
CA THR A 164 -9.95 -7.11 -6.87
C THR A 164 -11.46 -6.97 -6.82
N ALA A 165 -11.98 -5.80 -7.19
CA ALA A 165 -13.41 -5.51 -7.24
C ALA A 165 -13.88 -5.25 -8.69
N ALA A 166 -15.08 -5.71 -9.03
CA ALA A 166 -15.72 -5.46 -10.31
C ALA A 166 -17.23 -5.20 -10.14
N PRO A 167 -17.84 -4.37 -10.99
CA PRO A 167 -19.28 -4.18 -10.99
C PRO A 167 -20.00 -5.42 -11.54
N VAL A 168 -21.10 -5.81 -10.90
CA VAL A 168 -22.00 -6.88 -11.33
C VAL A 168 -23.40 -6.29 -11.50
N LYS A 169 -24.05 -6.60 -12.62
CA LYS A 169 -25.45 -6.23 -12.84
C LYS A 169 -26.36 -7.36 -12.39
N GLU A 170 -27.15 -7.12 -11.34
CA GLU A 170 -28.15 -8.05 -10.84
C GLU A 170 -29.49 -7.30 -10.69
N ASN A 171 -30.57 -7.87 -11.24
CA ASN A 171 -31.93 -7.31 -11.15
C ASN A 171 -32.03 -5.82 -11.57
N GLY A 172 -31.30 -5.44 -12.61
CA GLY A 172 -31.28 -4.06 -13.11
C GLY A 172 -30.51 -3.05 -12.23
N ARG A 173 -29.84 -3.51 -11.16
CA ARG A 173 -29.02 -2.68 -10.28
C ARG A 173 -27.54 -3.09 -10.40
N THR A 174 -26.65 -2.11 -10.28
CA THR A 174 -25.21 -2.37 -10.17
C THR A 174 -24.87 -2.64 -8.71
N GLN A 175 -24.31 -3.81 -8.44
CA GLN A 175 -23.62 -4.14 -7.20
C GLN A 175 -22.11 -4.25 -7.47
N TRP A 176 -21.30 -4.29 -6.42
CA TRP A 176 -19.86 -4.46 -6.52
C TRP A 176 -19.44 -5.76 -5.85
N ARG A 177 -18.78 -6.64 -6.60
CA ARG A 177 -18.30 -7.93 -6.12
C ARG A 177 -16.78 -7.94 -6.08
N ILE A 178 -16.23 -8.47 -5.00
CA ILE A 178 -14.80 -8.79 -4.92
C ILE A 178 -14.55 -10.26 -5.22
N ALA A 179 -13.38 -10.55 -5.76
CA ALA A 179 -12.89 -11.91 -5.96
C ALA A 179 -11.36 -11.94 -5.91
N GLN A 180 -10.77 -13.10 -5.60
CA GLN A 180 -9.37 -13.33 -5.91
C GLN A 180 -9.22 -13.54 -7.41
N THR A 181 -8.56 -12.61 -8.06
CA THR A 181 -8.23 -12.70 -9.49
C THR A 181 -6.76 -13.01 -9.66
N ARG A 182 -6.43 -13.67 -10.76
CA ARG A 182 -5.05 -13.93 -11.15
C ARG A 182 -4.68 -13.04 -12.31
N ILE A 183 -3.44 -12.54 -12.30
CA ILE A 183 -2.84 -11.97 -13.51
C ILE A 183 -2.41 -13.09 -14.45
N SER A 184 -2.52 -12.86 -15.74
CA SER A 184 -2.02 -13.77 -16.76
C SER A 184 -0.50 -13.91 -16.70
N GLU A 185 0.03 -14.97 -17.30
CA GLU A 185 1.48 -15.15 -17.45
C GLU A 185 2.13 -13.99 -18.22
N THR A 186 1.43 -13.42 -19.21
CA THR A 186 1.91 -12.25 -19.96
C THR A 186 1.99 -10.99 -19.10
N GLU A 187 0.94 -10.72 -18.31
CA GLU A 187 0.94 -9.59 -17.37
C GLU A 187 2.03 -9.76 -16.29
N TYR A 188 2.19 -10.98 -15.76
CA TYR A 188 3.24 -11.31 -14.80
C TYR A 188 4.63 -11.04 -15.37
N ARG A 189 4.97 -11.59 -16.54
CA ARG A 189 6.30 -11.39 -17.16
C ARG A 189 6.56 -9.92 -17.46
N ARG A 190 5.57 -9.20 -17.97
CA ARG A 190 5.67 -7.76 -18.22
C ARG A 190 5.95 -7.00 -16.93
N ALA A 191 5.21 -7.30 -15.86
CA ALA A 191 5.41 -6.65 -14.58
C ALA A 191 6.81 -6.90 -14.00
N VAL A 192 7.27 -8.16 -14.00
CA VAL A 192 8.64 -8.49 -13.58
C VAL A 192 9.69 -7.75 -14.41
N GLN A 193 9.52 -7.72 -15.73
CA GLN A 193 10.43 -7.00 -16.63
C GLN A 193 10.46 -5.49 -16.35
N ASN A 194 9.30 -4.87 -16.13
CA ASN A 194 9.21 -3.44 -15.81
C ASN A 194 9.92 -3.10 -14.49
N LEU A 195 9.89 -4.01 -13.51
CA LEU A 195 10.53 -3.80 -12.21
C LEU A 195 12.03 -4.10 -12.20
N ALA A 196 12.55 -4.86 -13.18
CA ALA A 196 13.93 -5.33 -13.19
C ALA A 196 15.00 -4.22 -13.12
N ALA A 197 14.73 -3.06 -13.71
CA ALA A 197 15.64 -1.91 -13.72
C ALA A 197 15.52 -1.01 -12.48
N LEU A 198 14.62 -1.34 -11.55
CA LEU A 198 14.34 -0.56 -10.36
C LEU A 198 15.06 -1.14 -9.14
N ASP A 199 15.49 -0.27 -8.23
CA ASP A 199 16.06 -0.72 -6.96
C ASP A 199 15.00 -1.03 -5.89
N GLY A 200 15.45 -1.32 -4.67
CA GLY A 200 14.60 -1.65 -3.53
C GLY A 200 13.56 -0.60 -3.13
N ASN A 201 13.70 0.67 -3.56
CA ASN A 201 12.73 1.75 -3.36
C ASN A 201 11.89 2.01 -4.62
N GLY A 202 12.03 1.15 -5.63
CA GLY A 202 11.39 1.29 -6.94
C GLY A 202 12.01 2.36 -7.81
N MET A 203 13.18 2.91 -7.47
CA MET A 203 13.78 4.05 -8.18
C MET A 203 14.65 3.60 -9.36
N THR A 204 14.75 4.45 -10.37
CA THR A 204 15.77 4.33 -11.42
C THR A 204 17.11 4.91 -10.97
N ALA A 205 18.19 4.61 -11.69
CA ALA A 205 19.50 5.20 -11.45
C ALA A 205 19.48 6.74 -11.52
N ALA A 206 18.72 7.32 -12.47
CA ALA A 206 18.58 8.77 -12.60
C ALA A 206 17.86 9.40 -11.40
N GLU A 207 16.80 8.77 -10.89
CA GLU A 207 16.11 9.26 -9.68
C GLU A 207 17.01 9.16 -8.44
N ARG A 208 17.88 8.16 -8.37
CA ARG A 208 18.89 8.06 -7.31
C ARG A 208 19.92 9.18 -7.38
N GLN A 209 20.39 9.51 -8.57
CA GLN A 209 21.28 10.66 -8.77
C GLN A 209 20.58 11.96 -8.35
N GLN A 210 19.32 12.15 -8.73
CA GLN A 210 18.53 13.31 -8.34
C GLN A 210 18.36 13.39 -6.80
N LEU A 211 18.01 12.29 -6.14
CA LEU A 211 17.89 12.23 -4.68
C LEU A 211 19.24 12.54 -3.99
N ALA A 212 20.35 12.04 -4.54
CA ALA A 212 21.70 12.30 -4.02
C ALA A 212 22.13 13.76 -4.16
N GLN A 213 21.53 14.51 -5.08
CA GLN A 213 21.78 15.94 -5.30
C GLN A 213 20.84 16.84 -4.49
N GLN A 214 19.74 16.32 -3.95
CA GLN A 214 18.84 17.13 -3.11
C GLN A 214 19.54 17.56 -1.81
N PRO A 215 19.37 18.82 -1.36
CA PRO A 215 19.86 19.26 -0.06
C PRO A 215 19.28 18.39 1.07
N ALA A 216 20.06 18.09 2.10
CA ALA A 216 19.63 17.23 3.21
C ALA A 216 18.39 17.72 3.99
N ARG A 217 17.93 18.96 3.76
CA ARG A 217 16.67 19.51 4.31
C ARG A 217 15.42 19.15 3.48
N GLN A 218 15.61 18.56 2.30
CA GLN A 218 14.57 18.20 1.33
C GLN A 218 14.58 16.69 1.00
N ARG A 219 15.45 15.91 1.64
CA ARG A 219 15.51 14.43 1.55
C ARG A 219 14.58 13.77 2.54
#